data_AF-G5A246-F1
#
_entry.id   AF-G5A246-F1
#
_cell.length_a   1.000
_cell.length_b   1.000
_cell.length_c   1.000
_cell.angle_alpha   90.00
_cell.angle_beta   90.00
_cell.angle_gamma   90.00
#
_symmetry.space_group_name_H-M   'P 1'
#
loop_
_entity.id
_entity.type
_entity.pdbx_description
1 polymer ?
#
loop_
_entity_poly.entity_id
_entity_poly.type
_entity_poly.pdbx_seq_one_letter_code
_entity_poly.pdbx_strand_id
1 'polypeptide(L)'
;MLIFKNAKSNYPIQGLPDCVDGDRYRMASSAFINNRIMAEWLRETRCWGPVDPFAKEHQLWLDNASGHAADRFLIQRIKAHWRRLCERRNMEVIRRGDWMQGSKSSGALANPGKRFFLETAAKCIRLVNAEEDENGMNWANKSMLLCGLDVGSDGVWKVEQLSKSLQDVVARFGEEFAKGYQEATATASV
;
A
#
# COMPACT_ATOMS: atom_id res chain seq x y z
N MET A 1 -3.57 6.78 18.57
CA MET A 1 -2.46 7.43 17.82
C MET A 1 -3.01 8.39 16.79
N LEU A 2 -2.57 9.64 16.85
CA LEU A 2 -2.91 10.74 15.94
C LEU A 2 -1.73 11.04 15.00
N ILE A 3 -2.01 11.48 13.77
CA ILE A 3 -0.97 11.89 12.81
C ILE A 3 -1.20 13.33 12.43
N PHE A 4 -0.25 14.20 12.76
CA PHE A 4 -0.29 15.59 12.35
C PHE A 4 0.58 15.83 11.12
N LYS A 5 0.12 16.75 10.27
CA LYS A 5 0.87 17.19 9.10
C LYS A 5 2.00 18.12 9.51
N ASN A 6 3.23 17.80 9.11
CA ASN A 6 4.37 18.72 9.26
C ASN A 6 5.45 18.41 8.21
N ALA A 7 5.84 19.44 7.44
CA ALA A 7 6.84 19.33 6.39
C ALA A 7 8.17 18.74 6.89
N LYS A 8 8.61 19.11 8.09
CA LYS A 8 9.86 18.61 8.69
C LYS A 8 9.72 17.21 9.28
N SER A 9 8.49 16.75 9.49
CA SER A 9 8.17 15.44 10.10
C SER A 9 8.95 15.16 11.40
N ASN A 10 9.23 16.20 12.19
CA ASN A 10 9.98 16.14 13.44
C ASN A 10 9.05 15.92 14.63
N TYR A 11 9.46 15.07 15.56
CA TYR A 11 8.75 14.77 16.82
C TYR A 11 9.75 14.94 17.98
N PRO A 12 9.34 15.51 19.13
CA PRO A 12 7.99 16.01 19.46
C PRO A 12 7.63 17.33 18.76
N ILE A 13 6.34 17.68 18.72
CA ILE A 13 5.87 19.03 18.35
C ILE A 13 6.22 19.96 19.51
N GLN A 14 6.97 21.01 19.22
CA GLN A 14 7.30 22.03 20.23
C GLN A 14 6.01 22.65 20.78
N GLY A 15 5.84 22.60 22.11
CA GLY A 15 4.68 23.15 22.80
C GLY A 15 3.44 22.26 22.83
N LEU A 16 3.48 21.06 22.24
CA LEU A 16 2.40 20.08 22.37
C LEU A 16 2.82 18.94 23.30
N PRO A 17 2.21 18.83 24.50
CA PRO A 17 2.50 17.74 25.43
C PRO A 17 2.19 16.37 24.80
N ASP A 18 3.11 15.41 24.99
CA ASP A 18 2.90 14.01 24.60
C ASP A 18 2.89 13.11 25.84
N CYS A 19 2.13 13.52 26.86
CA CYS A 19 2.03 12.87 28.16
C CYS A 19 0.62 12.32 28.45
N VAL A 20 -0.30 12.36 27.48
CA VAL A 20 -1.62 11.75 27.63
C VAL A 20 -1.45 10.23 27.66
N ASP A 21 -2.08 9.57 28.63
CA ASP A 21 -2.01 8.12 28.76
C ASP A 21 -2.89 7.43 27.70
N GLY A 22 -2.40 6.32 27.15
CA GLY A 22 -3.07 5.60 26.06
C GLY A 22 -3.11 6.31 24.70
N ASP A 23 -2.58 7.53 24.57
CA ASP A 23 -2.61 8.28 23.31
C ASP A 23 -1.27 8.90 22.95
N ARG A 24 -0.99 8.94 21.64
CA ARG A 24 0.28 9.44 21.09
C ARG A 24 0.06 10.14 19.78
N TYR A 25 0.92 11.09 19.46
CA TYR A 25 0.97 11.66 18.11
C TYR A 25 2.27 11.38 17.38
N ARG A 26 2.20 11.36 16.05
CA ARG A 26 3.34 11.30 15.13
C ARG A 26 3.19 12.36 14.03
N MET A 27 4.29 12.63 13.34
CA MET A 27 4.35 13.66 12.29
C MET A 27 4.65 13.06 10.93
N ALA A 28 3.82 13.41 9.94
CA ALA A 28 4.02 13.08 8.54
C ALA A 28 4.01 14.33 7.66
N SER A 29 4.84 14.40 6.63
CA SER A 29 4.77 15.48 5.63
C SER A 29 3.42 15.51 4.89
N SER A 30 2.77 14.36 4.75
CA SER A 30 1.51 14.18 4.01
C SER A 30 0.26 14.13 4.89
N ALA A 31 0.39 14.12 6.22
CA ALA A 31 -0.68 13.78 7.18
C ALA A 31 -1.19 12.33 7.11
N PHE A 32 -0.56 11.46 6.31
CA PHE A 32 -0.91 10.04 6.21
C PHE A 32 0.17 9.15 6.84
N ILE A 33 -0.23 7.98 7.35
CA ILE A 33 0.71 6.93 7.76
C ILE A 33 1.59 6.53 6.56
N ASN A 34 2.87 6.36 6.83
CA ASN A 34 3.84 5.77 5.91
C ASN A 34 4.65 4.70 6.66
N ASN A 35 5.51 3.96 5.95
CA ASN A 35 6.28 2.86 6.54
C ASN A 35 7.09 3.28 7.78
N ARG A 36 7.66 4.51 7.79
CA ARG A 36 8.41 5.03 8.94
C ARG A 36 7.50 5.21 10.15
N ILE A 37 6.37 5.90 9.99
CA ILE A 37 5.41 6.16 11.07
C ILE A 37 4.77 4.86 11.55
N MET A 38 4.51 3.92 10.66
CA MET A 38 4.03 2.59 11.02
C MET A 38 5.04 1.87 11.92
N ALA A 39 6.32 1.87 11.56
CA ALA A 39 7.36 1.27 12.39
C ALA A 39 7.54 2.00 13.73
N GLU A 40 7.43 3.33 13.76
CA GLU A 40 7.44 4.12 15.00
C GLU A 40 6.25 3.82 15.91
N TRP A 41 5.08 3.50 15.33
CA TRP A 41 3.90 3.09 16.07
C TRP A 41 4.01 1.67 16.62
N LEU A 42 4.53 0.74 15.82
CA LEU A 42 4.78 -0.63 16.26
C LEU A 42 5.85 -0.73 17.37
N ARG A 43 6.66 0.31 17.60
CA ARG A 43 7.59 0.35 18.75
C ARG A 43 7.02 1.07 19.96
N GLU A 44 5.86 1.71 19.81
CA GLU A 44 5.27 2.55 20.85
C GLU A 44 4.39 1.71 21.77
N THR A 45 5.01 1.04 22.75
CA THR A 45 4.36 0.11 23.68
C THR A 45 3.19 0.72 24.45
N ARG A 46 3.19 2.05 24.65
CA ARG A 46 2.10 2.79 25.31
C ARG A 46 0.78 2.76 24.52
N CYS A 47 0.81 2.45 23.22
CA CYS A 47 -0.39 2.33 22.37
C CYS A 47 -0.99 0.90 22.32
N TRP A 48 -0.41 -0.08 23.01
CA TRP A 48 -0.78 -1.51 22.87
C TRP A 48 -1.93 -1.94 23.80
N GLY A 49 -2.52 -0.98 24.54
CA GLY A 49 -3.57 -1.24 25.51
C GLY A 49 -3.04 -1.85 26.81
N PRO A 50 -3.93 -2.33 27.71
CA PRO A 50 -3.56 -2.86 29.03
C PRO A 50 -2.88 -4.24 28.98
N VAL A 51 -2.50 -4.73 27.80
CA VAL A 51 -1.86 -6.03 27.62
C VAL A 51 -0.43 -5.95 28.17
N ASP A 52 -0.01 -7.01 28.87
CA ASP A 52 1.31 -7.14 29.46
C ASP A 52 2.41 -6.70 28.46
N PRO A 53 3.25 -5.70 28.78
CA PRO A 53 4.39 -5.29 27.96
C PRO A 53 5.38 -6.42 27.66
N PHE A 54 5.31 -7.52 28.41
CA PHE A 54 6.13 -8.72 28.28
C PHE A 54 5.41 -9.88 27.58
N ALA A 55 4.22 -9.65 27.01
CA ALA A 55 3.57 -10.65 26.16
C ALA A 55 4.53 -11.06 25.03
N LYS A 56 4.79 -12.36 24.91
CA LYS A 56 5.71 -12.91 23.89
C LYS A 56 5.26 -12.62 22.46
N GLU A 57 3.97 -12.38 22.26
CA GLU A 57 3.35 -12.18 20.96
C GLU A 57 2.12 -11.27 21.09
N HIS A 58 1.92 -10.42 20.08
CA HIS A 58 0.74 -9.59 19.94
C HIS A 58 0.14 -9.77 18.55
N GLN A 59 -1.16 -10.05 18.50
CA GLN A 59 -1.88 -10.18 17.24
C GLN A 59 -2.45 -8.82 16.82
N LEU A 60 -2.01 -8.33 15.67
CA LEU A 60 -2.43 -7.05 15.11
C LEU A 60 -3.27 -7.26 13.85
N TRP A 61 -4.50 -6.75 13.86
CA TRP A 61 -5.39 -6.74 12.70
C TRP A 61 -5.29 -5.39 12.01
N LEU A 62 -4.83 -5.38 10.76
CA LEU A 62 -4.73 -4.18 9.93
C LEU A 62 -5.67 -4.30 8.74
N ASP A 63 -6.22 -3.17 8.30
CA ASP A 63 -6.87 -3.12 7.01
C ASP A 63 -5.83 -3.24 5.88
N ASN A 64 -6.28 -3.58 4.69
CA ASN A 64 -5.37 -3.70 3.53
C ASN A 64 -4.96 -2.31 2.97
N ALA A 65 -4.97 -1.26 3.80
CA ALA A 65 -4.59 0.08 3.38
C ALA A 65 -3.10 0.15 3.02
N SER A 66 -2.81 0.97 2.02
CA SER A 66 -1.57 0.95 1.23
C SER A 66 -0.31 1.48 1.94
N GLY A 67 -0.32 1.61 3.26
CA GLY A 67 0.80 2.15 4.05
C GLY A 67 1.73 1.09 4.66
N HIS A 68 1.48 -0.19 4.42
CA HIS A 68 2.04 -1.28 5.23
C HIS A 68 2.93 -2.29 4.48
N ALA A 69 3.00 -2.25 3.15
CA ALA A 69 3.85 -3.18 2.39
C ALA A 69 4.57 -2.46 1.23
N ALA A 70 5.89 -2.68 1.14
CA ALA A 70 6.82 -1.98 0.25
C ALA A 70 6.76 -2.44 -1.22
N ASP A 71 6.04 -3.52 -1.48
CA ASP A 71 6.06 -4.35 -2.68
C ASP A 71 4.76 -4.23 -3.51
N ARG A 72 4.00 -3.16 -3.25
CA ARG A 72 2.69 -2.87 -3.87
C ARG A 72 2.78 -2.16 -5.23
N PHE A 73 3.59 -2.66 -6.16
CA PHE A 73 3.85 -2.00 -7.45
C PHE A 73 2.58 -1.67 -8.25
N LEU A 74 1.67 -2.64 -8.42
CA LEU A 74 0.44 -2.47 -9.20
C LEU A 74 -0.53 -1.45 -8.60
N ILE A 75 -0.86 -1.60 -7.31
CA ILE A 75 -1.85 -0.70 -6.67
C ILE A 75 -1.33 0.73 -6.55
N GLN A 76 -0.02 0.93 -6.35
CA GLN A 76 0.57 2.27 -6.36
C GLN A 76 0.47 2.91 -7.75
N ARG A 77 0.70 2.13 -8.82
CA ARG A 77 0.51 2.59 -10.21
C ARG A 77 -0.95 2.91 -10.52
N ILE A 78 -1.90 2.07 -10.10
CA ILE A 78 -3.34 2.34 -10.22
C ILE A 78 -3.68 3.65 -9.52
N LYS A 79 -3.20 3.86 -8.29
CA LYS A 79 -3.42 5.11 -7.54
C LYS A 79 -2.82 6.33 -8.22
N ALA A 80 -1.64 6.20 -8.82
CA ALA A 80 -1.00 7.28 -9.57
C ALA A 80 -1.83 7.69 -10.79
N HIS A 81 -2.29 6.73 -11.59
CA HIS A 81 -3.19 7.01 -12.73
C HIS A 81 -4.52 7.58 -12.29
N TRP A 82 -5.12 7.02 -11.24
CA TRP A 82 -6.39 7.50 -10.69
C TRP A 82 -6.28 8.97 -10.30
N ARG A 83 -5.24 9.31 -9.53
CA ARG A 83 -4.98 10.69 -9.10
C ARG A 83 -4.85 11.63 -10.30
N ARG A 84 -4.02 11.27 -11.29
CA ARG A 84 -3.83 12.08 -12.51
C ARG A 84 -5.13 12.32 -13.29
N LEU A 85 -5.98 11.29 -13.41
CA LEU A 85 -7.26 11.38 -14.12
C LEU A 85 -8.26 12.25 -13.35
N CYS A 86 -8.36 12.07 -12.03
CA CYS A 86 -9.20 12.90 -11.18
C CYS A 86 -8.74 14.37 -11.17
N GLU A 87 -7.43 14.62 -11.06
CA GLU A 87 -6.84 15.97 -11.12
C GLU A 87 -7.17 16.66 -12.45
N ARG A 88 -6.97 15.96 -13.57
CA ARG A 88 -7.31 16.48 -14.91
C ARG A 88 -8.78 16.90 -14.99
N ARG A 89 -9.69 16.01 -14.58
CA ARG A 89 -11.13 16.29 -14.55
C ARG A 89 -11.43 17.48 -13.65
N ASN A 90 -10.85 17.53 -12.46
CA ASN A 90 -11.10 18.62 -11.51
C ASN A 90 -10.65 19.96 -12.10
N MET A 91 -9.49 20.00 -12.76
CA MET A 91 -9.00 21.21 -13.45
C MET A 91 -9.92 21.63 -14.59
N GLU A 92 -10.47 20.69 -15.38
CA GLU A 92 -11.44 21.00 -16.44
C GLU A 92 -12.74 21.59 -15.89
N VAL A 93 -13.28 21.01 -14.82
CA VAL A 93 -14.52 21.47 -14.16
C VAL A 93 -14.31 22.85 -13.52
N ILE A 94 -13.16 23.09 -12.88
CA ILE A 94 -12.79 24.41 -12.36
C ILE A 94 -12.76 25.45 -13.48
N ARG A 95 -12.12 25.14 -14.61
CA ARG A 95 -12.04 26.06 -15.76
C ARG A 95 -13.40 26.40 -16.37
N ARG A 96 -14.36 25.48 -16.31
CA ARG A 96 -15.73 25.69 -16.81
C ARG A 96 -16.62 26.42 -15.81
N GLY A 97 -16.18 26.55 -14.55
CA GLY A 97 -17.02 27.10 -13.48
C GLY A 97 -18.12 26.13 -13.03
N ASP A 98 -17.94 24.84 -13.27
CA ASP A 98 -18.93 23.78 -12.98
C ASP A 98 -18.88 23.39 -11.48
N TRP A 99 -19.22 24.35 -10.62
CA TRP A 99 -19.29 24.15 -9.17
C TRP A 99 -20.57 23.42 -8.76
N MET A 100 -20.53 22.76 -7.60
CA MET A 100 -21.75 22.23 -7.00
C MET A 100 -22.72 23.37 -6.72
N GLN A 101 -24.01 23.18 -7.03
CA GLN A 101 -25.06 24.17 -6.80
C GLN A 101 -25.93 23.80 -5.60
N GLY A 102 -26.56 24.79 -4.96
CA GLY A 102 -27.54 24.62 -3.88
C GLY A 102 -27.01 24.95 -2.49
N SER A 103 -27.87 24.88 -1.47
CA SER A 103 -27.58 25.35 -0.10
C SER A 103 -26.41 24.65 0.62
N LYS A 104 -25.89 23.55 0.06
CA LYS A 104 -24.70 22.82 0.56
C LYS A 104 -23.44 23.07 -0.29
N SER A 105 -23.44 24.05 -1.19
CA SER A 105 -22.33 24.36 -2.10
C SER A 105 -21.20 25.13 -1.40
N SER A 106 -20.49 24.50 -0.48
CA SER A 106 -19.34 25.12 0.21
C SER A 106 -18.07 25.17 -0.67
N GLY A 107 -18.17 25.65 -1.91
CA GLY A 107 -17.05 25.69 -2.86
C GLY A 107 -16.60 24.31 -3.39
N ALA A 108 -17.41 23.26 -3.19
CA ALA A 108 -17.15 21.93 -3.70
C ALA A 108 -17.42 21.82 -5.21
N LEU A 109 -16.66 20.98 -5.92
CA LEU A 109 -16.96 20.62 -7.31
C LEU A 109 -18.19 19.68 -7.36
N ALA A 110 -18.98 19.79 -8.43
CA ALA A 110 -20.09 18.86 -8.64
C ALA A 110 -19.60 17.40 -8.68
N ASN A 111 -20.37 16.47 -8.12
CA ASN A 111 -20.05 15.04 -8.18
C ASN A 111 -20.19 14.55 -9.64
N PRO A 112 -19.15 13.95 -10.24
CA PRO A 112 -19.20 13.48 -11.63
C PRO A 112 -20.08 12.23 -11.83
N GLY A 113 -20.56 11.63 -10.74
CA GLY A 113 -21.46 10.48 -10.78
C GLY A 113 -20.76 9.15 -11.04
N LYS A 114 -21.53 8.05 -10.89
CA LYS A 114 -21.02 6.67 -10.94
C LYS A 114 -20.28 6.33 -12.23
N ARG A 115 -20.79 6.79 -13.38
CA ARG A 115 -20.20 6.51 -14.71
C ARG A 115 -18.73 6.94 -14.77
N PHE A 116 -18.42 8.16 -14.34
CA PHE A 116 -17.05 8.66 -14.35
C PHE A 116 -16.10 7.79 -13.54
N PHE A 117 -16.51 7.36 -12.34
CA PHE A 117 -15.65 6.53 -11.49
C PHE A 117 -15.39 5.14 -12.09
N LEU A 118 -16.41 4.54 -12.70
CA LEU A 118 -16.27 3.23 -13.36
C LEU A 118 -15.36 3.33 -14.61
N GLU A 119 -15.56 4.35 -15.45
CA GLU A 119 -14.71 4.60 -16.62
C GLU A 119 -13.26 4.90 -16.20
N THR A 120 -13.07 5.68 -15.12
CA THR A 120 -11.75 5.98 -14.56
C THR A 120 -11.08 4.71 -14.05
N ALA A 121 -11.79 3.86 -13.33
CA ALA A 121 -11.26 2.58 -12.84
C ALA A 121 -10.79 1.69 -14.00
N ALA A 122 -11.64 1.50 -15.01
CA ALA A 122 -11.30 0.71 -16.20
C ALA A 122 -10.08 1.30 -16.94
N LYS A 123 -10.01 2.63 -17.06
CA LYS A 123 -8.88 3.32 -17.69
C LYS A 123 -7.59 3.15 -16.89
N CYS A 124 -7.63 3.24 -15.56
CA CYS A 124 -6.46 2.98 -14.72
C CYS A 124 -5.93 1.57 -14.92
N ILE A 125 -6.81 0.56 -14.94
CA ILE A 125 -6.41 -0.83 -15.18
C ILE A 125 -5.73 -0.96 -16.54
N ARG A 126 -6.33 -0.42 -17.61
CA ARG A 126 -5.73 -0.43 -18.95
C ARG A 126 -4.35 0.23 -19.01
N LEU A 127 -4.20 1.37 -18.34
CA LEU A 127 -2.92 2.10 -18.33
C LEU A 127 -1.86 1.30 -17.60
N VAL A 128 -2.17 0.73 -16.43
CA VAL A 128 -1.22 -0.10 -15.68
C VAL A 128 -0.86 -1.38 -16.45
N ASN A 129 -1.83 -2.01 -17.11
CA ASN A 129 -1.60 -3.17 -17.96
C ASN A 129 -0.83 -2.86 -19.26
N ALA A 130 -0.63 -1.58 -19.60
CA ALA A 130 0.21 -1.16 -20.72
C ALA A 130 1.57 -0.62 -20.26
N GLU A 131 1.77 -0.42 -18.95
CA GLU A 131 3.05 0.00 -18.44
C GLU A 131 4.01 -1.18 -18.36
N GLU A 132 5.19 -0.97 -18.91
CA GLU A 132 6.31 -1.89 -18.85
C GLU A 132 7.41 -1.28 -18.00
N ASP A 133 8.29 -2.13 -17.47
CA ASP A 133 9.56 -1.69 -16.92
C ASP A 133 10.62 -1.52 -18.02
N GLU A 134 11.83 -1.16 -17.62
CA GLU A 134 12.95 -0.93 -18.55
C GLU A 134 13.32 -2.17 -19.38
N ASN A 135 12.88 -3.37 -18.95
CA ASN A 135 13.11 -4.63 -19.65
C ASN A 135 11.91 -5.05 -20.52
N GLY A 136 10.90 -4.19 -20.68
CA GLY A 136 9.69 -4.51 -21.44
C GLY A 136 8.71 -5.42 -20.67
N MET A 137 8.91 -5.65 -19.37
CA MET A 137 8.04 -6.53 -18.60
C MET A 137 6.86 -5.76 -18.03
N ASN A 138 5.64 -6.23 -18.31
CA ASN A 138 4.45 -5.63 -17.74
C ASN A 138 4.43 -5.77 -16.21
N TRP A 139 3.96 -4.72 -15.50
CA TRP A 139 3.92 -4.71 -14.03
C TRP A 139 3.02 -5.78 -13.42
N ALA A 140 1.98 -6.23 -14.12
CA ALA A 140 1.15 -7.35 -13.70
C ALA A 140 1.98 -8.64 -13.70
N ASN A 141 2.61 -8.95 -14.83
CA ASN A 141 3.46 -10.13 -14.96
C ASN A 141 4.61 -10.09 -13.94
N LYS A 142 5.27 -8.94 -13.79
CA LYS A 142 6.32 -8.76 -12.78
C LYS A 142 5.82 -9.03 -11.36
N SER A 143 4.60 -8.61 -11.03
CA SER A 143 4.02 -8.87 -9.70
C SER A 143 3.72 -10.35 -9.50
N MET A 144 3.23 -11.04 -10.53
CA MET A 144 2.99 -12.48 -10.49
C MET A 144 4.30 -13.26 -10.25
N LEU A 145 5.37 -12.89 -10.94
CA LEU A 145 6.72 -13.44 -10.70
C LEU A 145 7.20 -13.21 -9.28
N LEU A 146 7.14 -11.97 -8.80
CA LEU A 146 7.62 -11.60 -7.47
C LEU A 146 6.85 -12.29 -6.34
N CYS A 147 5.60 -12.70 -6.58
CA CYS A 147 4.80 -13.48 -5.63
C CYS A 147 4.88 -15.00 -5.85
N GLY A 148 5.68 -15.48 -6.81
CA GLY A 148 5.87 -16.89 -7.10
C GLY A 148 4.66 -17.58 -7.77
N LEU A 149 3.72 -16.80 -8.30
CA LEU A 149 2.51 -17.29 -8.98
C LEU A 149 2.72 -17.53 -10.48
N ASP A 150 3.89 -17.17 -11.01
CA ASP A 150 4.25 -17.33 -12.41
C ASP A 150 5.76 -17.62 -12.55
N VAL A 151 6.21 -17.95 -13.76
CA VAL A 151 7.60 -18.24 -14.09
C VAL A 151 8.16 -17.24 -15.09
N GLY A 152 9.47 -16.98 -15.00
CA GLY A 152 10.16 -16.08 -15.91
C GLY A 152 10.13 -16.55 -17.38
N SER A 153 10.78 -15.77 -18.25
CA SER A 153 10.85 -16.08 -19.69
C SER A 153 11.56 -17.39 -20.02
N ASP A 154 12.34 -17.93 -19.09
CA ASP A 154 12.97 -19.25 -19.20
C ASP A 154 12.01 -20.41 -18.87
N GLY A 155 10.79 -20.12 -18.40
CA GLY A 155 9.79 -21.11 -18.02
C GLY A 155 10.14 -21.88 -16.74
N VAL A 156 11.17 -21.47 -16.00
CA VAL A 156 11.65 -22.20 -14.82
C VAL A 156 11.35 -21.40 -13.56
N TRP A 157 10.65 -22.02 -12.63
CA TRP A 157 10.41 -21.43 -11.31
C TRP A 157 11.71 -21.39 -10.51
N LYS A 158 12.02 -20.22 -9.93
CA LYS A 158 13.26 -19.93 -9.20
C LYS A 158 12.94 -19.17 -7.91
N VAL A 159 13.77 -19.28 -6.88
CA VAL A 159 13.57 -18.47 -5.66
C VAL A 159 14.00 -17.02 -5.92
N GLU A 160 14.99 -16.83 -6.80
CA GLU A 160 15.60 -15.55 -7.14
C GLU A 160 14.63 -14.58 -7.84
N GLN A 161 13.55 -15.09 -8.45
CA GLN A 161 12.49 -14.25 -9.04
C GLN A 161 11.50 -13.70 -8.00
N LEU A 162 11.48 -14.24 -6.77
CA LEU A 162 10.58 -13.77 -5.73
C LEU A 162 10.98 -12.38 -5.23
N SER A 163 10.06 -11.69 -4.56
CA SER A 163 10.38 -10.46 -3.82
C SER A 163 11.42 -10.74 -2.74
N LYS A 164 12.24 -9.73 -2.40
CA LYS A 164 13.31 -9.89 -1.41
C LYS A 164 12.78 -10.43 -0.07
N SER A 165 11.62 -9.96 0.37
CA SER A 165 10.98 -10.43 1.60
C SER A 165 10.61 -11.92 1.54
N LEU A 166 10.11 -12.41 0.39
CA LEU A 166 9.83 -13.83 0.22
C LEU A 166 11.11 -14.66 0.13
N GLN A 167 12.14 -14.15 -0.55
CA GLN A 167 13.47 -14.79 -0.54
C GLN A 167 14.01 -14.92 0.89
N ASP A 168 13.86 -13.89 1.72
CA ASP A 168 14.31 -13.91 3.11
C ASP A 168 13.51 -14.92 3.96
N VAL A 169 12.20 -15.09 3.69
CA VAL A 169 11.37 -16.13 4.32
C VAL A 169 11.84 -17.53 3.89
N VAL A 170 12.04 -17.75 2.59
CA VAL A 170 12.53 -19.04 2.07
C VAL A 170 13.91 -19.36 2.65
N ALA A 171 14.82 -18.38 2.74
CA ALA A 171 16.13 -18.56 3.34
C ALA A 171 16.06 -18.91 4.83
N ARG A 172 15.07 -18.38 5.55
CA ARG A 172 14.87 -18.63 6.99
C ARG A 172 14.25 -20.00 7.27
N PHE A 173 13.37 -20.49 6.40
CA PHE A 173 12.61 -21.73 6.57
C PHE A 173 12.87 -22.71 5.40
N GLY A 174 14.14 -22.81 5.00
CA GLY A 174 14.53 -23.51 3.78
C GLY A 174 14.21 -25.00 3.78
N GLU A 175 14.36 -25.67 4.93
CA GLU A 175 14.04 -27.10 5.08
C GLU A 175 12.54 -27.35 4.92
N GLU A 176 11.70 -26.57 5.60
CA GLU A 176 10.25 -26.67 5.51
C GLU A 176 9.75 -26.33 4.10
N PHE A 177 10.33 -25.31 3.49
CA PHE A 177 10.03 -24.94 2.11
C PHE A 177 10.36 -26.06 1.13
N ALA A 178 11.56 -26.64 1.22
CA ALA A 178 11.99 -27.74 0.36
C ALA A 178 11.10 -28.97 0.51
N LYS A 179 10.72 -29.32 1.75
CA LYS A 179 9.81 -30.42 2.04
C LYS A 179 8.45 -30.23 1.36
N GLY A 180 7.82 -29.07 1.55
CA GLY A 180 6.51 -28.77 0.94
C GLY A 180 6.55 -28.78 -0.59
N TYR A 181 7.65 -28.30 -1.18
CA TYR A 181 7.82 -28.29 -2.64
C TYR A 181 7.97 -29.71 -3.22
N GLN A 182 8.69 -30.60 -2.53
CA GLN A 182 8.84 -32.00 -2.94
C GLN A 182 7.52 -32.78 -2.80
N GLU A 183 6.78 -32.57 -1.71
CA GLU A 183 5.47 -33.19 -1.50
C GLU A 183 4.48 -32.82 -2.61
N ALA A 184 4.45 -31.55 -3.05
CA ALA A 184 3.60 -31.11 -4.15
C ALA A 184 3.93 -31.80 -5.49
N THR A 185 5.22 -31.95 -5.81
CA THR A 185 5.68 -32.61 -7.05
C THR A 185 5.30 -34.10 -7.10
N ALA A 186 5.35 -34.78 -5.95
CA ALA A 186 4.95 -36.18 -5.84
C ALA A 186 3.44 -36.37 -6.02
N THR A 187 2.63 -35.40 -5.61
CA THR A 187 1.16 -35.48 -5.70
C THR A 187 0.62 -35.13 -7.09
N ALA A 188 1.33 -34.30 -7.86
CA ALA A 188 0.95 -33.89 -9.21
C ALA A 188 1.23 -34.94 -10.31
N SER A 189 1.91 -36.05 -9.97
CA SER A 189 2.35 -37.09 -10.91
C SER A 189 1.39 -38.30 -11.02
N VAL A 190 0.10 -38.13 -10.70
CA VAL A 190 -0.94 -39.19 -10.78
C VAL A 190 -1.92 -38.91 -11.91
#